data_AF-A0A1V4HYH6-F1
#
_entry.id   AF-A0A1V4HYH6-F1
#
_cell.length_a   1.000
_cell.length_b   1.000
_cell.length_c   1.000
_cell.angle_alpha   90.00
_cell.angle_beta   90.00
_cell.angle_gamma   90.00
#
_symmetry.space_group_name_H-M   'P 1'
#
loop_
_entity.id
_entity.type
_entity.pdbx_description
1 polymer ?
#
loop_
_entity_poly.entity_id
_entity_poly.type
_entity_poly.pdbx_seq_one_letter_code
_entity_poly.pdbx_strand_id
1 'polypeptide(L)' 'MNERRALIHIKSLIKARRRELPSPVDNEPPIDSVKALQHIKTLARAAQDSTDMDLAQKHIEMILTLVDKALPRTRKGIR' A
#
# COMPACT_ATOMS: atom_id res chain seq x y z
N MET A 1 14.72 24.63 -32.80
CA MET A 1 13.47 23.85 -32.76
C MET A 1 12.85 24.01 -31.37
N ASN A 2 11.61 24.51 -31.32
CA ASN A 2 11.08 25.26 -30.19
C ASN A 2 10.72 24.38 -28.98
N GLU A 3 11.39 24.61 -27.85
CA GLU A 3 11.21 23.93 -26.55
C GLU A 3 9.74 23.85 -26.10
N ARG A 4 8.94 24.86 -26.48
CA ARG A 4 7.50 24.91 -26.22
C ARG A 4 6.73 23.74 -26.85
N ARG A 5 7.16 23.24 -28.03
CA ARG A 5 6.55 22.07 -28.69
C ARG A 5 6.95 20.77 -27.99
N ALA A 6 8.18 20.67 -27.50
CA ALA A 6 8.65 19.51 -26.73
C ALA A 6 7.87 19.37 -25.41
N LEU A 7 7.66 20.48 -24.69
CA LEU A 7 6.87 20.49 -23.45
C LEU A 7 5.40 20.10 -23.65
N ILE A 8 4.79 20.52 -24.77
CA ILE A 8 3.42 20.11 -25.13
C ILE A 8 3.36 18.61 -25.43
N HIS A 9 4.35 18.08 -26.15
CA HIS A 9 4.42 16.66 -26.46
C HIS A 9 4.59 15.80 -25.20
N ILE A 10 5.49 16.19 -24.29
CA ILE A 10 5.69 15.51 -23.00
C ILE A 10 4.42 15.53 -22.15
N LYS A 11 3.72 16.68 -22.06
CA LYS A 11 2.43 16.76 -21.35
C LYS A 11 1.37 15.87 -21.97
N SER A 12 1.34 15.75 -23.31
CA SER A 12 0.43 14.85 -24.01
C SER A 12 0.73 13.38 -23.71
N LEU A 13 2.01 12.99 -23.67
CA LEU A 13 2.44 11.63 -23.33
C LEU A 13 2.08 11.27 -21.87
N ILE A 14 2.28 12.19 -20.92
CA ILE A 14 1.90 11.98 -19.51
C ILE A 14 0.37 11.84 -19.37
N LYS A 15 -0.40 12.65 -20.11
CA LYS A 15 -1.87 12.59 -20.09
C LYS A 15 -2.40 11.30 -20.72
N ALA A 16 -1.79 10.81 -21.80
CA ALA A 16 -2.12 9.53 -22.40
C ALA A 16 -1.81 8.38 -21.44
N ARG A 17 -0.64 8.39 -20.80
CA ARG A 17 -0.24 7.38 -19.81
C ARG A 17 -1.13 7.34 -18.58
N ARG A 18 -1.67 8.49 -18.12
CA ARG A 18 -2.67 8.53 -17.04
C ARG A 18 -4.03 7.96 -17.41
N ARG A 19 -4.35 7.83 -18.70
CA ARG A 19 -5.62 7.27 -19.19
C ARG A 19 -5.58 5.75 -19.33
N GLU A 20 -4.40 5.17 -19.45
CA GLU A 20 -4.16 3.72 -19.51
C GLU A 20 -3.79 3.11 -18.15
N LEU A 21 -3.46 3.94 -17.16
CA LEU A 21 -3.37 3.47 -15.78
C LEU A 21 -4.78 3.29 -15.25
N PRO A 22 -5.18 2.07 -14.83
CA PRO A 22 -6.41 1.92 -14.10
C PRO A 22 -6.36 2.88 -12.92
N SER A 23 -7.42 3.67 -12.75
CA SER A 23 -7.65 4.42 -11.52
C SER A 23 -7.39 3.48 -10.34
N PRO A 24 -6.69 3.91 -9.27
CA PRO A 24 -6.61 3.13 -8.04
C PRO A 24 -7.98 3.23 -7.36
N VAL A 25 -8.99 2.64 -7.98
CA VAL A 25 -10.24 2.30 -7.33
C VAL A 25 -9.92 1.08 -6.51
N ASP A 26 -10.10 1.23 -5.21
CA ASP A 26 -10.21 0.26 -4.12
C ASP A 26 -10.88 -1.08 -4.51
N ASN A 27 -10.29 -1.82 -5.44
CA ASN A 27 -10.66 -3.18 -5.84
C ASN A 27 -9.57 -4.15 -5.37
N GLU A 28 -8.87 -3.82 -4.28
CA GLU A 28 -8.14 -4.84 -3.55
C GLU A 28 -9.24 -5.77 -2.96
N PRO A 29 -9.29 -7.06 -3.34
CA PRO A 29 -10.33 -7.95 -2.87
C PRO A 29 -10.36 -7.91 -1.34
N PRO A 30 -11.55 -8.00 -0.72
CA PRO A 30 -11.67 -7.93 0.73
C PRO A 30 -10.71 -8.95 1.34
N ILE A 31 -9.86 -8.47 2.24
CA ILE A 31 -8.85 -9.30 2.90
C ILE A 31 -9.57 -10.45 3.61
N ASP A 32 -9.21 -11.67 3.23
CA ASP A 32 -9.59 -12.87 3.98
C ASP A 32 -9.00 -12.75 5.40
N SER A 33 -9.88 -12.49 6.36
CA SER A 33 -9.48 -12.18 7.74
C SER A 33 -8.72 -13.34 8.38
N VAL A 34 -9.02 -14.59 8.01
CA VAL A 34 -8.32 -15.77 8.54
C VAL A 34 -6.89 -15.82 7.99
N LYS A 35 -6.72 -15.62 6.68
CA LYS A 35 -5.38 -15.58 6.05
C LYS A 35 -4.55 -14.40 6.57
N ALA A 36 -5.17 -13.24 6.77
CA ALA A 36 -4.49 -12.07 7.33
C ALA A 36 -3.99 -12.32 8.76
N LEU A 37 -4.83 -12.93 9.61
CA LEU A 37 -4.43 -13.30 10.98
C LEU A 37 -3.33 -14.37 10.98
N GLN A 38 -3.36 -15.32 10.04
CA GLN A 38 -2.26 -16.28 9.87
C GLN A 38 -0.95 -15.58 9.47
N HIS A 39 -0.99 -14.63 8.53
CA HIS A 39 0.17 -13.84 8.14
C HIS A 39 0.71 -13.00 9.30
N ILE A 40 -0.16 -12.33 10.05
CA ILE A 40 0.21 -11.56 11.24
C ILE A 40 0.89 -12.46 12.28
N LYS A 41 0.34 -13.65 12.54
CA LYS A 41 0.92 -14.63 13.48
C LYS A 41 2.32 -15.06 13.05
N THR A 42 2.52 -15.34 11.76
CA THR A 42 3.83 -15.75 11.22
C THR A 42 4.86 -14.62 11.34
N LEU A 43 4.49 -13.40 10.94
CA LEU A 43 5.36 -12.22 11.04
C LEU A 43 5.71 -11.90 12.50
N ALA A 44 4.76 -12.04 13.42
CA ALA A 44 4.99 -11.76 14.83
C ALA A 44 5.96 -12.76 15.46
N ARG A 45 5.84 -14.05 15.11
CA ARG A 45 6.81 -15.08 15.52
C ARG A 45 8.19 -14.82 14.93
N ALA A 46 8.27 -14.50 13.65
CA ALA A 46 9.54 -14.18 13.00
C ALA A 46 10.22 -12.96 13.63
N ALA A 47 9.45 -11.92 13.98
CA ALA A 47 9.97 -10.75 14.70
C ALA A 47 10.44 -11.09 16.12
N GLN A 48 9.71 -11.96 16.83
CA GLN A 48 10.05 -12.37 18.20
C GLN A 48 11.33 -13.21 18.26
N ASP A 49 11.55 -14.08 17.28
CA ASP A 49 12.71 -14.97 17.21
C ASP A 49 13.92 -14.32 16.52
N SER A 50 13.75 -13.13 15.95
CA SER A 50 14.82 -12.41 15.24
C SER A 50 15.81 -11.77 16.23
N THR A 51 17.09 -12.02 16.00
CA THR A 51 18.20 -11.29 16.63
C THR A 51 18.59 -10.03 15.86
N ASP A 52 18.09 -9.88 14.63
CA ASP A 52 18.23 -8.69 13.81
C ASP A 52 17.07 -7.74 14.09
N MET A 53 17.40 -6.59 14.69
CA MET A 53 16.43 -5.56 15.05
C MET A 53 15.80 -4.87 13.84
N ASP A 54 16.54 -4.68 12.75
CA ASP A 54 16.05 -4.03 11.53
C ASP A 54 15.03 -4.93 10.82
N LEU A 55 15.31 -6.24 10.81
CA LEU A 55 14.38 -7.24 10.29
C LEU A 55 13.12 -7.34 11.15
N ALA A 56 13.26 -7.32 12.48
CA ALA A 56 12.11 -7.33 13.40
C ALA A 56 11.23 -6.09 13.21
N GLN A 57 11.83 -4.91 13.06
CA GLN A 57 11.13 -3.65 12.79
C GLN A 57 10.33 -3.73 11.49
N LYS A 58 10.93 -4.26 10.41
CA LYS A 58 10.25 -4.44 9.13
C LYS A 58 9.07 -5.41 9.23
N HIS A 59 9.19 -6.49 9.99
CA HIS A 59 8.09 -7.42 10.24
C HIS A 59 6.93 -6.75 11.00
N ILE A 60 7.24 -5.87 11.97
CA ILE A 60 6.24 -5.09 12.71
C ILE A 60 5.51 -4.11 11.77
N GLU A 61 6.22 -3.41 10.89
CA GLU A 61 5.60 -2.51 9.90
C GLU A 61 4.62 -3.25 8.96
N MET A 62 5.00 -4.45 8.53
CA MET A 62 4.12 -5.30 7.71
C MET A 62 2.87 -5.73 8.48
N ILE A 63 2.99 -6.07 9.77
CA ILE A 63 1.85 -6.40 10.63
C ILE A 63 0.91 -5.20 10.73
N LEU A 64 1.43 -4.00 11.03
CA LEU A 64 0.62 -2.78 11.14
C LEU A 64 -0.13 -2.48 9.84
N THR A 65 0.53 -2.65 8.69
CA THR A 65 -0.11 -2.48 7.38
C THR A 65 -1.27 -3.46 7.16
N LEU A 66 -1.11 -4.72 7.54
CA LEU A 66 -2.18 -5.72 7.43
C LEU A 66 -3.35 -5.39 8.38
N VAL A 67 -3.04 -4.93 9.60
CA VAL A 67 -4.03 -4.52 10.58
C VAL A 67 -4.80 -3.29 10.12
N ASP A 68 -4.13 -2.28 9.57
CA ASP A 68 -4.77 -1.05 9.04
C ASP A 68 -5.68 -1.34 7.85
N LYS A 69 -5.34 -2.33 7.02
CA LYS A 69 -6.20 -2.77 5.92
C LYS A 69 -7.39 -3.60 6.42
N ALA A 70 -7.22 -4.35 7.51
CA ALA A 70 -8.26 -5.22 8.07
C ALA A 70 -9.22 -4.50 9.02
N LEU A 71 -8.77 -3.48 9.74
CA LEU A 71 -9.61 -2.68 10.62
C LEU A 71 -10.38 -1.65 9.78
N PRO A 72 -11.72 -1.59 9.91
CA PRO A 72 -12.47 -0.51 9.30
C PRO A 72 -11.98 0.80 9.92
N ARG A 73 -11.42 1.69 9.10
CA ARG A 73 -10.99 3.04 9.53
C ARG A 73 -12.14 3.67 10.28
N THR A 74 -12.05 3.68 11.61
CA THR A 74 -13.07 4.31 12.44
C THR A 74 -12.90 5.80 12.18
N ARG A 75 -13.64 6.34 11.21
CA ARG A 75 -13.86 7.79 11.11
C ARG A 75 -14.61 8.15 12.38
N LYS A 76 -13.86 8.48 13.42
CA LYS A 76 -14.35 9.14 14.62
C LYS A 76 -14.77 10.55 14.19
N GLY A 77 -15.89 10.63 13.47
CA GLY A 77 -16.62 11.87 13.22
C GLY A 77 -17.38 12.18 14.49
N ILE A 78 -16.68 12.77 15.45
CA ILE A 78 -17.27 13.46 16.59
C ILE A 78 -18.03 14.65 15.98
N ARG A 79 -19.36 14.64 16.08
CA ARG A 79 -20.21 15.80 15.84
C ARG A 79 -21.00 16.05 17.11
#